data_AF-A0A4Y8TWV4-F1
#
_entry.id   AF-A0A4Y8TWV4-F1
#
_cell.length_a   1.000
_cell.length_b   1.000
_cell.length_c   1.000
_cell.angle_alpha   90.00
_cell.angle_beta   90.00
_cell.angle_gamma   90.00
#
_symmetry.space_group_name_H-M   'P 1'
#
loop_
_entity.id
_entity.type
_entity.pdbx_description
1 polymer ?
#
loop_
_entity_poly.entity_id
_entity_poly.type
_entity_poly.pdbx_seq_one_letter_code
_entity_poly.pdbx_strand_id
1 'polypeptide(L)'
;MYYVHSQYPDVILSKRVTELDIERRALWAGLFCSLFGLIVGFIVFAGTRPALFGSLSVGAVSAVTGAVSAGTSSAYAFRTMLRAREPWLKRIPKWRQVVVALGLVLVHVASTVMILLVVFHLFQQAFYGLHLDVLAGSLAVAAASGIAAYLSLEATARINAETLSVVLGIFMAAGVLISMLLAEDQGWWKSMFSSLGTTQAGMGSFWTFNLTLVISGLVLAAFAEFLTRDLVRLSQTYRCRPSLERYKLARMVRPRPRIVRWCLLLVAVAIIGIGMVPYNLSIEGHSAFVQLASISMIILLLGTVVLLPGYPAVFHLLSYTAVGAIWVAFLLWTEWSYYNLTGFELSVVAILFSWISVFIRTTSAMTQDRLTPRTTHSPSEVVKKTKSY
;
A
#
# COMPACT_ATOMS: atom_id res chain seq x y z
N MET A 1 55.22 33.24 5.29
CA MET A 1 54.27 33.48 6.39
C MET A 1 52.88 33.10 5.88
N TYR A 2 52.14 32.33 6.68
CA TYR A 2 51.21 31.27 6.31
C TYR A 2 50.05 31.61 5.34
N TYR A 3 49.93 30.82 4.28
CA TYR A 3 48.67 30.54 3.57
C TYR A 3 47.79 29.65 4.47
N VAL A 4 46.61 30.13 4.86
CA VAL A 4 45.63 29.31 5.58
C VAL A 4 44.85 28.49 4.55
N HIS A 5 45.20 27.22 4.42
CA HIS A 5 44.35 26.24 3.77
C HIS A 5 43.09 26.05 4.63
N SER A 6 41.94 26.52 4.13
CA SER A 6 40.64 26.15 4.67
C SER A 6 40.41 24.66 4.39
N GLN A 7 40.74 23.81 5.36
CA GLN A 7 40.28 22.42 5.42
C GLN A 7 38.80 22.41 5.81
N TYR A 8 37.92 22.60 4.84
CA TYR A 8 36.63 21.93 4.91
C TYR A 8 36.84 20.55 4.33
N PRO A 9 36.81 19.46 5.13
CA PRO A 9 36.73 18.14 4.55
C PRO A 9 35.47 18.12 3.68
N ASP A 10 35.62 17.77 2.41
CA ASP A 10 34.52 17.44 1.53
C ASP A 10 33.63 16.43 2.26
N VAL A 11 32.58 16.93 2.91
CA VAL A 11 31.45 16.11 3.29
C VAL A 11 30.95 15.61 1.95
N ILE A 12 31.31 14.38 1.60
CA ILE A 12 30.79 13.68 0.43
C ILE A 12 29.27 13.74 0.61
N LEU A 13 28.67 14.75 0.00
CA LEU A 13 27.23 14.94 -0.08
C LEU A 13 26.79 13.74 -0.91
N SER A 14 26.47 12.65 -0.22
CA SER A 14 25.89 11.45 -0.82
C SER A 14 24.79 11.97 -1.74
N LYS A 15 24.95 11.78 -3.06
CA LYS A 15 24.10 12.37 -4.09
C LYS A 15 22.64 12.13 -3.72
N ARG A 16 22.01 13.10 -3.04
CA ARG A 16 20.62 12.95 -2.57
C ARG A 16 19.79 13.05 -3.82
N VAL A 17 19.00 12.02 -4.10
CA VAL A 17 17.99 12.08 -5.16
C VAL A 17 17.06 13.23 -4.80
N THR A 18 17.12 14.30 -5.59
CA THR A 18 16.30 15.50 -5.38
C THR A 18 14.88 15.27 -5.89
N GLU A 19 13.93 16.11 -5.49
CA GLU A 19 12.56 16.03 -6.01
C GLU A 19 12.50 16.27 -7.53
N LEU A 20 13.34 17.18 -8.03
CA LEU A 20 13.51 17.43 -9.47
C LEU A 20 14.12 16.23 -10.20
N ASP A 21 15.01 15.46 -9.55
CA ASP A 21 15.54 14.23 -10.13
C ASP A 21 14.48 13.15 -10.31
N ILE A 22 13.52 13.05 -9.38
CA ILE A 22 12.38 12.14 -9.48
C ILE A 22 11.52 12.55 -10.67
N GLU A 23 11.08 13.81 -10.68
CA GLU A 23 10.21 14.35 -11.73
C GLU A 23 10.83 14.17 -13.12
N ARG A 24 12.10 14.56 -13.28
CA ARG A 24 12.81 14.41 -14.54
C ARG A 24 12.86 12.96 -15.01
N ARG A 25 13.12 11.99 -14.12
CA ARG A 25 13.18 10.58 -14.52
C ARG A 25 11.81 10.00 -14.78
N ALA A 26 10.78 10.44 -14.05
CA ALA A 26 9.39 10.10 -14.32
C ALA A 26 8.98 10.54 -15.73
N LEU A 27 9.29 11.79 -16.11
CA LEU A 27 9.00 12.34 -17.43
C LEU A 27 9.71 11.54 -18.55
N TRP A 28 10.99 11.21 -18.36
CA TRP A 28 11.71 10.35 -19.31
C TRP A 28 11.10 8.94 -19.41
N ALA A 29 10.77 8.31 -18.28
CA ALA A 29 10.13 7.00 -18.28
C ALA A 29 8.77 7.04 -19.00
N GLY A 30 7.97 8.08 -18.75
CA GLY A 30 6.71 8.33 -19.45
C GLY A 30 6.92 8.46 -20.96
N LEU A 31 7.87 9.29 -21.40
CA LEU A 31 8.16 9.49 -22.81
C LEU A 31 8.60 8.19 -23.51
N PHE A 32 9.53 7.44 -22.93
CA PHE A 32 9.99 6.17 -23.51
C PHE A 32 8.88 5.11 -23.55
N CYS A 33 8.07 5.02 -22.50
CA CYS A 33 6.95 4.08 -22.45
C CYS A 33 5.80 4.49 -23.36
N SER A 34 5.59 5.79 -23.59
CA SER A 34 4.66 6.27 -24.63
C SER A 34 5.12 5.88 -26.02
N LEU A 35 6.41 6.07 -26.34
CA LEU A 35 6.95 5.64 -27.63
C LEU A 35 6.83 4.11 -27.80
N PHE A 36 7.13 3.35 -26.75
CA PHE A 36 6.93 1.90 -26.72
C PHE A 36 5.45 1.53 -27.01
N GLY A 37 4.51 2.12 -26.28
CA GLY A 37 3.08 1.88 -26.49
C GLY A 37 2.60 2.27 -27.88
N LEU A 38 3.12 3.37 -28.43
CA LEU A 38 2.83 3.82 -29.79
C LEU A 38 3.27 2.79 -30.85
N ILE A 39 4.51 2.30 -30.74
CA ILE A 39 5.06 1.29 -31.65
C ILE A 39 4.25 -0.01 -31.57
N VAL A 40 3.96 -0.48 -30.35
CA VAL A 40 3.14 -1.70 -30.16
C VAL A 40 1.74 -1.50 -30.74
N GLY A 41 1.11 -0.34 -30.51
CA GLY A 41 -0.19 -0.01 -31.08
C GLY A 41 -0.19 -0.08 -32.61
N PHE A 42 0.80 0.52 -33.27
CA PHE A 42 0.90 0.51 -34.73
C PHE A 42 1.03 -0.90 -35.29
N ILE A 43 1.81 -1.76 -34.62
CA ILE A 43 2.01 -3.15 -35.03
C ILE A 43 0.72 -3.96 -34.82
N VAL A 44 0.11 -3.88 -33.64
CA VAL A 44 -1.06 -4.70 -33.28
C VAL A 44 -2.31 -4.30 -34.06
N PHE A 45 -2.50 -3.00 -34.32
CA PHE A 45 -3.69 -2.51 -35.01
C PHE A 45 -3.53 -2.40 -36.52
N ALA A 46 -2.37 -2.77 -37.09
CA ALA A 46 -2.11 -2.70 -38.52
C ALA A 46 -3.22 -3.37 -39.35
N GLY A 47 -3.84 -2.59 -40.25
CA GLY A 47 -4.93 -3.09 -41.12
C GLY A 47 -6.27 -3.34 -40.43
N THR A 48 -6.43 -2.95 -39.16
CA THR A 48 -7.66 -3.14 -38.38
C THR A 48 -8.21 -1.82 -37.84
N ARG A 49 -9.45 -1.85 -37.33
CA ARG A 49 -10.04 -0.74 -36.57
C ARG A 49 -10.44 -1.26 -35.19
N PRO A 50 -9.58 -1.13 -34.16
CA PRO A 50 -9.86 -1.72 -32.87
C PRO A 50 -11.01 -1.02 -32.15
N ALA A 51 -11.84 -1.82 -31.47
CA ALA A 51 -12.78 -1.33 -30.47
C ALA A 51 -12.02 -0.86 -29.21
N LEU A 52 -12.70 -0.11 -28.33
CA LEU A 52 -12.12 0.35 -27.07
C LEU A 52 -11.95 -0.78 -26.05
N PHE A 53 -12.89 -1.74 -26.00
CA PHE A 53 -12.85 -2.88 -25.07
C PHE A 53 -13.20 -4.20 -25.78
N GLY A 54 -12.68 -5.32 -25.26
CA GLY A 54 -12.82 -6.66 -25.87
C GLY A 54 -11.47 -7.29 -26.24
N SER A 55 -11.50 -8.35 -27.06
CA SER A 55 -10.29 -9.05 -27.53
C SER A 55 -9.49 -8.18 -28.50
N LEU A 56 -8.17 -8.07 -28.30
CA LEU A 56 -7.27 -7.24 -29.12
C LEU A 56 -7.75 -5.78 -29.27
N SER A 57 -8.46 -5.28 -28.26
CA SER A 57 -8.95 -3.90 -28.18
C SER A 57 -7.87 -2.92 -27.73
N VAL A 58 -8.14 -1.62 -27.88
CA VAL A 58 -7.29 -0.54 -27.35
C VAL A 58 -7.07 -0.72 -25.84
N GLY A 59 -8.12 -1.05 -25.09
CA GLY A 59 -8.03 -1.31 -23.66
C GLY A 59 -7.17 -2.52 -23.30
N ALA A 60 -7.31 -3.63 -24.03
CA ALA A 60 -6.50 -4.83 -23.78
C ALA A 60 -5.00 -4.58 -24.06
N VAL A 61 -4.67 -3.96 -25.19
CA VAL A 61 -3.29 -3.64 -25.53
C VAL A 61 -2.72 -2.59 -24.56
N SER A 62 -3.51 -1.58 -24.19
CA SER A 62 -3.13 -0.59 -23.17
C SER A 62 -2.86 -1.23 -21.81
N ALA A 63 -3.69 -2.19 -21.38
CA ALA A 63 -3.50 -2.88 -20.11
C ALA A 63 -2.18 -3.66 -20.08
N VAL A 64 -1.85 -4.38 -21.15
CA VAL A 64 -0.60 -5.16 -21.24
C VAL A 64 0.62 -4.25 -21.33
N THR A 65 0.62 -3.28 -22.26
CA THR A 65 1.74 -2.35 -22.43
C THR A 65 1.92 -1.44 -21.22
N GLY A 66 0.82 -0.97 -20.62
CA GLY A 66 0.78 -0.23 -19.37
C GLY A 66 1.31 -1.06 -18.19
N ALA A 67 0.96 -2.35 -18.09
CA ALA A 67 1.51 -3.25 -17.07
C ALA A 67 3.04 -3.36 -17.18
N VAL A 68 3.57 -3.59 -18.39
CA VAL A 68 5.02 -3.64 -18.63
C VAL A 68 5.68 -2.31 -18.26
N SER A 69 5.07 -1.20 -18.68
CA SER A 69 5.56 0.16 -18.42
C SER A 69 5.58 0.49 -16.93
N ALA A 70 4.51 0.15 -16.19
CA ALA A 70 4.40 0.36 -14.76
C ALA A 70 5.38 -0.53 -13.97
N GLY A 71 5.49 -1.81 -14.35
CA GLY A 71 6.36 -2.76 -13.67
C GLY A 71 7.84 -2.42 -13.84
N THR A 72 8.27 -2.10 -15.05
CA THR A 72 9.66 -1.69 -15.34
C THR A 72 10.02 -0.37 -14.68
N SER A 73 9.13 0.62 -14.73
CA SER A 73 9.32 1.93 -14.10
C SER A 73 9.37 1.84 -12.58
N SER A 74 8.47 1.08 -11.95
CA SER A 74 8.49 0.83 -10.50
C SER A 74 9.77 0.08 -10.08
N ALA A 75 10.18 -0.95 -10.82
CA ALA A 75 11.40 -1.70 -10.52
C ALA A 75 12.65 -0.80 -10.62
N TYR A 76 12.70 0.05 -11.65
CA TYR A 76 13.77 1.04 -11.83
C TYR A 76 13.80 2.06 -10.69
N ALA A 77 12.65 2.62 -10.33
CA ALA A 77 12.49 3.57 -9.22
C ALA A 77 12.94 2.98 -7.89
N PHE A 78 12.51 1.74 -7.60
CA PHE A 78 12.88 1.01 -6.40
C PHE A 78 14.40 0.86 -6.30
N ARG A 79 15.03 0.38 -7.39
CA ARG A 79 16.47 0.08 -7.42
C ARG A 79 17.33 1.33 -7.31
N THR A 80 16.98 2.40 -8.03
CA THR A 80 17.87 3.56 -8.23
C THR A 80 17.52 4.77 -7.37
N MET A 81 16.24 4.93 -6.99
CA MET A 81 15.75 6.14 -6.33
C MET A 81 15.37 5.85 -4.88
N LEU A 82 14.44 4.93 -4.66
CA LEU A 82 13.94 4.62 -3.32
C LEU A 82 15.05 4.12 -2.40
N ARG A 83 15.88 3.17 -2.85
CA ARG A 83 17.05 2.70 -2.09
C ARG A 83 18.10 3.78 -1.81
N ALA A 84 18.14 4.85 -2.61
CA ALA A 84 19.03 5.98 -2.38
C ALA A 84 18.43 6.97 -1.35
N ARG A 85 17.13 7.24 -1.41
CA ARG A 85 16.41 8.09 -0.44
C ARG A 85 16.25 7.43 0.93
N GLU A 86 16.11 6.11 0.95
CA GLU A 86 15.95 5.31 2.16
C GLU A 86 17.11 4.31 2.33
N PRO A 87 18.32 4.76 2.73
CA PRO A 87 19.51 3.90 2.82
C PRO A 87 19.37 2.68 3.75
N TRP A 88 18.42 2.72 4.69
CA TRP A 88 18.14 1.58 5.57
C TRP A 88 17.65 0.35 4.80
N LEU A 89 17.01 0.54 3.63
CA LEU A 89 16.62 -0.58 2.75
C LEU A 89 17.84 -1.37 2.27
N LYS A 90 19.01 -0.74 2.13
CA LYS A 90 20.25 -1.45 1.77
C LYS A 90 20.83 -2.27 2.94
N ARG A 91 20.43 -1.96 4.19
CA ARG A 91 20.92 -2.62 5.41
C ARG A 91 20.10 -3.85 5.80
N ILE A 92 18.88 -4.01 5.26
CA ILE A 92 18.07 -5.23 5.47
C ILE A 92 18.54 -6.36 4.53
N PRO A 93 18.35 -7.64 4.90
CA PRO A 93 18.69 -8.79 4.04
C PRO A 93 18.12 -8.69 2.62
N LYS A 94 18.87 -9.19 1.63
CA LYS A 94 18.51 -9.08 0.20
C LYS A 94 17.12 -9.66 -0.11
N TRP A 95 16.76 -10.80 0.48
CA TRP A 95 15.45 -11.43 0.25
C TRP A 95 14.29 -10.54 0.72
N ARG A 96 14.44 -9.82 1.84
CA ARG A 96 13.43 -8.83 2.29
C ARG A 96 13.32 -7.67 1.32
N GLN A 97 14.45 -7.20 0.78
CA GLN A 97 14.42 -6.16 -0.25
C GLN A 97 13.69 -6.63 -1.52
N VAL A 98 13.82 -7.91 -1.88
CA VAL A 98 13.10 -8.51 -3.02
C VAL A 98 11.61 -8.58 -2.74
N VAL A 99 11.18 -9.00 -1.54
CA VAL A 99 9.76 -9.01 -1.16
C VAL A 99 9.15 -7.61 -1.23
N VAL A 100 9.86 -6.60 -0.69
CA VAL A 100 9.43 -5.19 -0.79
C VAL A 100 9.31 -4.76 -2.26
N ALA A 101 10.33 -5.04 -3.07
CA ALA A 101 10.31 -4.69 -4.49
C ALA A 101 9.15 -5.37 -5.23
N LEU A 102 8.95 -6.66 -4.97
CA LEU A 102 7.91 -7.47 -5.61
C LEU A 102 6.52 -6.95 -5.26
N GLY A 103 6.25 -6.67 -3.98
CA GLY A 103 4.97 -6.10 -3.55
C GLY A 103 4.69 -4.75 -4.24
N LEU A 104 5.68 -3.87 -4.31
CA LEU A 104 5.54 -2.57 -4.99
C LEU A 104 5.36 -2.73 -6.50
N VAL A 105 6.16 -3.55 -7.17
CA VAL A 105 6.05 -3.75 -8.62
C VAL A 105 4.69 -4.36 -8.97
N LEU A 106 4.30 -5.43 -8.28
CA LEU A 106 3.06 -6.16 -8.58
C LEU A 106 1.82 -5.30 -8.30
N VAL A 107 1.81 -4.48 -7.24
CA VAL A 107 0.65 -3.60 -7.00
C VAL A 107 0.49 -2.53 -8.08
N HIS A 108 1.58 -1.95 -8.59
CA HIS A 108 1.49 -0.99 -9.70
C HIS A 108 1.07 -1.69 -11.00
N VAL A 109 1.59 -2.88 -11.28
CA VAL A 109 1.20 -3.70 -12.45
C VAL A 109 -0.29 -4.02 -12.39
N ALA A 110 -0.75 -4.64 -11.30
CA ALA A 110 -2.14 -5.06 -11.15
C ALA A 110 -3.11 -3.86 -11.15
N SER A 111 -2.77 -2.79 -10.42
CA SER A 111 -3.58 -1.56 -10.42
C SER A 111 -3.69 -0.95 -11.81
N THR A 112 -2.60 -0.91 -12.57
CA THR A 112 -2.60 -0.38 -13.95
C THR A 112 -3.50 -1.20 -14.85
N VAL A 113 -3.40 -2.54 -14.79
CA VAL A 113 -4.28 -3.44 -15.56
C VAL A 113 -5.74 -3.19 -15.21
N MET A 114 -6.08 -3.20 -13.92
CA MET A 114 -7.45 -2.99 -13.44
C MET A 114 -8.00 -1.63 -13.88
N ILE A 115 -7.25 -0.54 -13.65
CA ILE A 115 -7.67 0.82 -14.01
C ILE A 115 -7.91 0.93 -15.52
N LEU A 116 -6.97 0.46 -16.34
CA LEU A 116 -7.10 0.57 -17.79
C LEU A 116 -8.26 -0.28 -18.31
N LEU A 117 -8.42 -1.51 -17.85
CA LEU A 117 -9.55 -2.36 -18.26
C LEU A 117 -10.88 -1.72 -17.86
N VAL A 118 -11.02 -1.21 -16.64
CA VAL A 118 -12.25 -0.54 -16.19
C VAL A 118 -12.53 0.73 -16.99
N VAL A 119 -11.53 1.59 -17.18
CA VAL A 119 -11.71 2.86 -17.92
C VAL A 119 -12.11 2.61 -19.36
N PHE A 120 -11.43 1.71 -20.07
CA PHE A 120 -11.77 1.40 -21.45
C PHE A 120 -13.09 0.64 -21.57
N HIS A 121 -13.46 -0.18 -20.59
CA HIS A 121 -14.78 -0.78 -20.52
C HIS A 121 -15.87 0.28 -20.42
N LEU A 122 -15.73 1.24 -19.50
CA LEU A 122 -16.67 2.35 -19.33
C LEU A 122 -16.75 3.22 -20.59
N PHE A 123 -15.62 3.52 -21.23
CA PHE A 123 -15.62 4.26 -22.49
C PHE A 123 -16.31 3.49 -23.61
N GLN A 124 -16.12 2.17 -23.72
CA GLN A 124 -16.81 1.37 -24.72
C GLN A 124 -18.33 1.37 -24.50
N GLN A 125 -18.78 1.37 -23.24
CA GLN A 125 -20.20 1.49 -22.89
C GLN A 125 -20.76 2.88 -23.20
N ALA A 126 -19.99 3.94 -22.95
CA ALA A 126 -20.40 5.32 -23.21
C ALA A 126 -20.41 5.67 -24.70
N PHE A 127 -19.43 5.17 -25.46
CA PHE A 127 -19.28 5.39 -26.90
C PHE A 127 -19.62 4.11 -27.66
N TYR A 128 -20.89 3.72 -27.61
CA TYR A 128 -21.37 2.49 -28.22
C TYR A 128 -21.03 2.43 -29.72
N GLY A 129 -20.43 1.31 -30.16
CA GLY A 129 -20.04 1.09 -31.56
C GLY A 129 -18.80 1.86 -32.02
N LEU A 130 -18.16 2.66 -31.16
CA LEU A 130 -16.94 3.38 -31.52
C LEU A 130 -15.78 2.41 -31.77
N HIS A 131 -15.19 2.53 -32.95
CA HIS A 131 -13.94 1.89 -33.33
C HIS A 131 -12.94 2.98 -33.71
N LEU A 132 -11.71 2.84 -33.24
CA LEU A 132 -10.64 3.77 -33.58
C LEU A 132 -9.93 3.31 -34.84
N ASP A 133 -9.37 4.26 -35.59
CA ASP A 133 -8.38 3.91 -36.59
C ASP A 133 -7.04 3.55 -35.93
N VAL A 134 -6.08 3.09 -36.74
CA VAL A 134 -4.75 2.66 -36.28
C VAL A 134 -4.04 3.78 -35.51
N LEU A 135 -4.11 5.02 -36.00
CA LEU A 135 -3.39 6.14 -35.40
C LEU A 135 -3.99 6.50 -34.03
N ALA A 136 -5.30 6.68 -33.95
CA ALA A 136 -6.00 7.02 -32.72
C ALA A 136 -5.87 5.90 -31.67
N GLY A 137 -6.02 4.63 -32.07
CA GLY A 137 -5.81 3.48 -31.19
C GLY A 137 -4.38 3.42 -30.65
N SER A 138 -3.38 3.65 -31.50
CA SER A 138 -1.97 3.63 -31.10
C SER A 138 -1.61 4.79 -30.17
N LEU A 139 -2.14 5.99 -30.42
CA LEU A 139 -1.97 7.15 -29.54
C LEU A 139 -2.61 6.93 -28.16
N ALA A 140 -3.76 6.26 -28.10
CA ALA A 140 -4.38 5.91 -26.82
C ALA A 140 -3.51 4.91 -26.02
N VAL A 141 -2.96 3.88 -26.67
CA VAL A 141 -2.02 2.93 -26.04
C VAL A 141 -0.74 3.64 -25.58
N ALA A 142 -0.22 4.57 -26.38
CA ALA A 142 0.94 5.40 -26.04
C ALA A 142 0.68 6.26 -24.80
N ALA A 143 -0.47 6.93 -24.73
CA ALA A 143 -0.86 7.73 -23.58
C ALA A 143 -0.98 6.87 -22.32
N ALA A 144 -1.69 5.74 -22.40
CA ALA A 144 -1.86 4.82 -21.29
C ALA A 144 -0.52 4.29 -20.76
N SER A 145 0.39 3.85 -21.65
CA SER A 145 1.71 3.34 -21.28
C SER A 145 2.60 4.40 -20.62
N GLY A 146 2.62 5.62 -21.18
CA GLY A 146 3.41 6.72 -20.62
C GLY A 146 2.91 7.19 -19.27
N ILE A 147 1.59 7.36 -19.11
CA ILE A 147 0.98 7.73 -17.83
C ILE A 147 1.25 6.65 -16.78
N ALA A 148 1.10 5.37 -17.12
CA ALA A 148 1.39 4.26 -16.22
C ALA A 148 2.85 4.25 -15.75
N ALA A 149 3.81 4.47 -16.67
CA ALA A 149 5.23 4.59 -16.33
C ALA A 149 5.52 5.79 -15.41
N TYR A 150 5.00 6.96 -15.77
CA TYR A 150 5.19 8.19 -15.01
C TYR A 150 4.67 8.05 -13.58
N LEU A 151 3.40 7.66 -13.41
CA LEU A 151 2.75 7.58 -12.11
C LEU A 151 3.38 6.49 -11.22
N SER A 152 3.73 5.32 -11.78
CA SER A 152 4.33 4.24 -11.01
C SER A 152 5.76 4.56 -10.56
N LEU A 153 6.54 5.29 -11.37
CA LEU A 153 7.87 5.76 -10.99
C LEU A 153 7.78 6.77 -9.84
N GLU A 154 6.92 7.79 -9.98
CA GLU A 154 6.66 8.80 -8.94
C GLU A 154 6.21 8.15 -7.64
N ALA A 155 5.19 7.29 -7.70
CA ALA A 155 4.64 6.61 -6.53
C ALA A 155 5.69 5.75 -5.82
N THR A 156 6.51 5.00 -6.58
CA THR A 156 7.55 4.15 -6.00
C THR A 156 8.69 4.95 -5.39
N ALA A 157 9.11 6.04 -6.04
CA ALA A 157 10.23 6.87 -5.56
C ALA A 157 9.89 7.64 -4.27
N ARG A 158 8.60 7.86 -4.00
CA ARG A 158 8.09 8.61 -2.84
C ARG A 158 7.47 7.74 -1.74
N ILE A 159 7.49 6.42 -1.91
CA ILE A 159 6.77 5.53 -0.99
C ILE A 159 7.27 5.64 0.45
N ASN A 160 6.33 5.70 1.39
CA ASN A 160 6.53 5.61 2.82
C ASN A 160 5.42 4.75 3.46
N ALA A 161 5.42 4.59 4.79
CA ALA A 161 4.42 3.77 5.47
C ALA A 161 2.97 4.26 5.26
N GLU A 162 2.78 5.58 5.18
CA GLU A 162 1.47 6.22 5.00
C GLU A 162 0.91 6.00 3.60
N THR A 163 1.69 6.33 2.57
CA THR A 163 1.29 6.12 1.16
C THR A 163 1.04 4.64 0.88
N LEU A 164 1.87 3.75 1.45
CA LEU A 164 1.74 2.31 1.20
C LEU A 164 0.47 1.72 1.81
N SER A 165 -0.01 2.26 2.94
CA SER A 165 -1.30 1.84 3.49
C SER A 165 -2.50 2.37 2.72
N VAL A 166 -2.42 3.58 2.18
CA VAL A 166 -3.47 4.10 1.29
C VAL A 166 -3.55 3.24 0.03
N VAL A 167 -2.38 2.95 -0.59
CA VAL A 167 -2.29 2.05 -1.75
C VAL A 167 -2.85 0.67 -1.43
N LEU A 168 -2.47 0.07 -0.29
CA LEU A 168 -2.99 -1.23 0.15
C LEU A 168 -4.52 -1.22 0.27
N GLY A 169 -5.09 -0.22 0.94
CA GLY A 169 -6.53 -0.11 1.15
C GLY A 169 -7.30 0.08 -0.15
N ILE A 170 -6.87 1.01 -1.00
CA ILE A 170 -7.52 1.29 -2.28
C ILE A 170 -7.40 0.09 -3.23
N PHE A 171 -6.20 -0.51 -3.33
CA PHE A 171 -5.98 -1.67 -4.18
C PHE A 171 -6.85 -2.86 -3.76
N MET A 172 -6.88 -3.16 -2.46
CA MET A 172 -7.68 -4.29 -1.97
C MET A 172 -9.17 -4.05 -2.15
N ALA A 173 -9.66 -2.84 -1.85
CA ALA A 173 -11.06 -2.47 -2.07
C ALA A 173 -11.44 -2.55 -3.55
N ALA A 174 -10.61 -2.01 -4.45
CA ALA A 174 -10.83 -2.08 -5.89
C ALA A 174 -10.83 -3.52 -6.40
N GLY A 175 -9.89 -4.35 -5.96
CA GLY A 175 -9.80 -5.76 -6.38
C GLY A 175 -11.00 -6.58 -5.93
N VAL A 176 -11.48 -6.37 -4.70
CA VAL A 176 -12.70 -7.00 -4.21
C VAL A 176 -13.91 -6.54 -5.01
N LEU A 177 -14.08 -5.23 -5.24
CA LEU A 177 -15.21 -4.70 -6.01
C LEU A 177 -15.22 -5.22 -7.46
N ILE A 178 -14.06 -5.25 -8.13
CA ILE A 178 -13.97 -5.82 -9.48
C ILE A 178 -14.29 -7.32 -9.46
N SER A 179 -13.82 -8.05 -8.45
CA SER A 179 -14.18 -9.46 -8.30
C SER A 179 -15.68 -9.67 -8.11
N MET A 180 -16.35 -8.83 -7.32
CA MET A 180 -17.80 -8.88 -7.16
C MET A 180 -18.54 -8.62 -8.47
N LEU A 181 -18.04 -7.70 -9.30
CA LEU A 181 -18.61 -7.42 -10.63
C LEU A 181 -18.37 -8.54 -11.64
N LEU A 182 -17.26 -9.27 -11.50
CA LEU A 182 -16.92 -10.42 -12.33
C LEU A 182 -17.52 -11.74 -11.82
N ALA A 183 -18.22 -11.72 -10.68
CA ALA A 183 -18.83 -12.93 -10.11
C ALA A 183 -20.02 -13.38 -10.96
N GLU A 184 -19.95 -14.60 -11.46
CA GLU A 184 -21.04 -15.23 -12.23
C GLU A 184 -22.15 -15.74 -11.30
N ASP A 185 -21.78 -16.21 -10.11
CA ASP A 185 -22.73 -16.62 -9.07
C ASP A 185 -23.35 -15.40 -8.38
N GLN A 186 -24.58 -15.03 -8.76
CA GLN A 186 -25.34 -13.94 -8.14
C GLN A 186 -25.64 -14.15 -6.63
N GLY A 187 -25.50 -15.38 -6.14
CA GLY A 187 -25.71 -15.77 -4.75
C GLY A 187 -24.46 -15.76 -3.88
N TRP A 188 -23.28 -15.40 -4.41
CA TRP A 188 -21.99 -15.52 -3.70
C TRP A 188 -22.02 -14.91 -2.29
N TRP A 189 -22.69 -13.76 -2.15
CA TRP A 189 -22.76 -12.98 -0.91
C TRP A 189 -23.56 -13.68 0.18
N LYS A 190 -24.37 -14.70 -0.16
CA LYS A 190 -25.17 -15.49 0.80
C LYS A 190 -24.32 -16.47 1.60
N SER A 191 -23.13 -16.83 1.11
CA SER A 191 -22.24 -17.82 1.70
C SER A 191 -21.18 -17.17 2.59
N MET A 192 -20.01 -16.87 2.04
CA MET A 192 -18.89 -16.23 2.70
C MET A 192 -18.18 -15.28 1.74
N PHE A 193 -17.49 -14.29 2.27
CA PHE A 193 -16.71 -13.31 1.51
C PHE A 193 -15.64 -13.97 0.64
N SER A 194 -14.98 -15.01 1.16
CA SER A 194 -14.01 -15.81 0.40
C SER A 194 -14.62 -16.64 -0.73
N SER A 195 -15.96 -16.70 -0.88
CA SER A 195 -16.61 -17.35 -2.03
C SER A 195 -16.23 -16.68 -3.35
N LEU A 196 -15.91 -15.39 -3.35
CA LEU A 196 -15.40 -14.68 -4.54
C LEU A 196 -14.10 -15.30 -5.09
N GLY A 197 -13.32 -15.94 -4.22
CA GLY A 197 -12.08 -16.63 -4.56
C GLY A 197 -12.25 -18.11 -4.92
N THR A 198 -13.47 -18.63 -5.03
CA THR A 198 -13.70 -20.03 -5.43
C THR A 198 -14.02 -20.14 -6.91
N THR A 199 -13.78 -21.32 -7.50
CA THR A 199 -14.04 -21.54 -8.93
C THR A 199 -15.52 -21.46 -9.28
N GLN A 200 -16.41 -21.66 -8.30
CA GLN A 200 -17.86 -21.51 -8.46
C GLN A 200 -18.29 -20.06 -8.70
N ALA A 201 -17.53 -19.07 -8.26
CA ALA A 201 -17.82 -17.65 -8.52
C ALA A 201 -17.48 -17.22 -9.96
N GLY A 202 -16.94 -18.11 -10.79
CA GLY A 202 -16.46 -17.82 -12.13
C GLY A 202 -14.97 -17.47 -12.16
N MET A 203 -14.31 -17.77 -13.29
CA MET A 203 -12.84 -17.65 -13.40
C MET A 203 -12.36 -16.20 -13.28
N GLY A 204 -13.17 -15.23 -13.72
CA GLY A 204 -12.87 -13.79 -13.60
C GLY A 204 -12.81 -13.34 -12.14
N SER A 205 -13.82 -13.69 -11.35
CA SER A 205 -13.85 -13.44 -9.90
C SER A 205 -12.71 -14.19 -9.19
N PHE A 206 -12.58 -15.49 -9.45
CA PHE A 206 -11.56 -16.35 -8.84
C PHE A 206 -10.15 -15.74 -8.92
N TRP A 207 -9.70 -15.39 -10.12
CA TRP A 207 -8.36 -14.83 -10.31
C TRP A 207 -8.23 -13.43 -9.72
N THR A 208 -9.24 -12.58 -9.90
CA THR A 208 -9.19 -11.20 -9.42
C THR A 208 -9.12 -11.15 -7.89
N PHE A 209 -9.98 -11.88 -7.19
CA PHE A 209 -9.99 -11.93 -5.73
C PHE A 209 -8.68 -12.46 -5.16
N ASN A 210 -8.28 -13.65 -5.61
CA ASN A 210 -7.13 -14.36 -5.05
C ASN A 210 -5.81 -13.63 -5.34
N LEU A 211 -5.63 -13.11 -6.55
CA LEU A 211 -4.44 -12.31 -6.88
C LEU A 211 -4.41 -10.99 -6.11
N THR A 212 -5.57 -10.36 -5.90
CA THR A 212 -5.68 -9.17 -5.05
C THR A 212 -5.20 -9.47 -3.63
N LEU A 213 -5.61 -10.60 -3.03
CA LEU A 213 -5.14 -10.99 -1.70
C LEU A 213 -3.63 -11.25 -1.68
N VAL A 214 -3.11 -12.04 -2.62
CA VAL A 214 -1.66 -12.34 -2.69
C VAL A 214 -0.83 -11.07 -2.81
N ILE A 215 -1.19 -10.18 -3.73
CA ILE A 215 -0.47 -8.90 -3.92
C ILE A 215 -0.64 -8.00 -2.69
N SER A 216 -1.85 -7.92 -2.11
CA SER A 216 -2.10 -7.14 -0.89
C SER A 216 -1.26 -7.63 0.29
N GLY A 217 -1.08 -8.94 0.46
CA GLY A 217 -0.21 -9.50 1.49
C GLY A 217 1.27 -9.17 1.25
N LEU A 218 1.74 -9.18 0.00
CA LEU A 218 3.11 -8.72 -0.32
C LEU A 218 3.30 -7.23 -0.02
N VAL A 219 2.31 -6.40 -0.36
CA VAL A 219 2.29 -4.96 -0.03
C VAL A 219 2.25 -4.76 1.49
N LEU A 220 1.47 -5.56 2.22
CA LEU A 220 1.43 -5.50 3.68
C LEU A 220 2.77 -5.91 4.32
N ALA A 221 3.48 -6.90 3.75
CA ALA A 221 4.82 -7.25 4.17
C ALA A 221 5.82 -6.11 3.92
N ALA A 222 5.72 -5.43 2.78
CA ALA A 222 6.49 -4.22 2.50
C ALA A 222 6.18 -3.09 3.50
N PHE A 223 4.89 -2.88 3.79
CA PHE A 223 4.42 -1.91 4.77
C PHE A 223 4.98 -2.18 6.16
N ALA A 224 4.99 -3.43 6.61
CA ALA A 224 5.55 -3.81 7.89
C ALA A 224 7.02 -3.38 8.04
N GLU A 225 7.81 -3.40 6.96
CA GLU A 225 9.20 -2.93 6.97
C GLU A 225 9.32 -1.41 7.18
N PHE A 226 8.55 -0.61 6.42
CA PHE A 226 8.54 0.85 6.57
C PHE A 226 8.02 1.27 7.95
N LEU A 227 6.91 0.68 8.39
CA LEU A 227 6.33 0.96 9.69
C LEU A 227 7.30 0.57 10.82
N THR A 228 7.98 -0.58 10.72
CA THR A 228 8.95 -0.98 11.75
C THR A 228 10.09 0.03 11.87
N ARG A 229 10.57 0.57 10.74
CA ARG A 229 11.59 1.62 10.75
C ARG A 229 11.11 2.85 11.51
N ASP A 230 9.86 3.27 11.33
CA ASP A 230 9.29 4.41 12.05
C ASP A 230 9.09 4.09 13.54
N LEU A 231 8.53 2.92 13.88
CA LEU A 231 8.36 2.49 15.26
C LEU A 231 9.70 2.35 16.02
N VAL A 232 10.75 1.85 15.37
CA VAL A 232 12.10 1.79 15.98
C VAL A 232 12.62 3.20 16.28
N ARG A 233 12.43 4.15 15.37
CA ARG A 233 12.80 5.56 15.60
C ARG A 233 12.04 6.18 16.78
N LEU A 234 10.74 5.89 16.90
CA LEU A 234 9.92 6.33 18.04
C LEU A 234 10.37 5.66 19.35
N SER A 235 10.74 4.37 19.30
CA SER A 235 11.20 3.64 20.49
C SER A 235 12.54 4.16 21.06
N GLN A 236 13.45 4.61 20.19
CA GLN A 236 14.77 5.12 20.61
C GLN A 236 14.66 6.44 21.38
N THR A 237 13.68 7.26 21.02
CA THR A 237 13.43 8.57 21.63
C THR A 237 12.34 8.51 22.70
N TYR A 238 11.82 7.31 22.98
CA TYR A 238 10.71 7.08 23.87
C TYR A 238 10.89 7.79 25.21
N ARG A 239 12.02 7.56 25.88
CA ARG A 239 12.31 8.12 27.23
C ARG A 239 12.41 9.65 27.29
N CYS A 240 12.60 10.32 26.16
CA CYS A 240 12.73 11.77 26.08
C CYS A 240 11.38 12.48 25.84
N ARG A 241 10.26 11.74 25.78
CA ARG A 241 8.95 12.32 25.48
C ARG A 241 8.33 13.00 26.71
N PRO A 242 7.96 14.30 26.62
CA PRO A 242 7.29 15.02 27.71
C PRO A 242 5.95 14.38 28.11
N SER A 243 5.25 13.72 27.18
CA SER A 243 3.99 13.02 27.48
C SER A 243 4.15 11.88 28.50
N LEU A 244 5.35 11.34 28.69
CA LEU A 244 5.64 10.34 29.72
C LEU A 244 5.76 10.91 31.13
N GLU A 245 5.82 12.24 31.28
CA GLU A 245 5.66 12.87 32.60
C GLU A 245 4.22 12.73 33.10
N ARG A 246 3.24 12.81 32.17
CA ARG A 246 1.82 12.73 32.48
C ARG A 246 1.35 11.30 32.80
N TYR A 247 1.94 10.26 32.19
CA TYR A 247 1.49 8.87 32.33
C TYR A 247 2.57 7.96 32.95
N LYS A 248 2.56 7.82 34.29
CA LYS A 248 3.55 7.00 35.05
C LYS A 248 3.59 5.54 34.60
N LEU A 249 2.45 4.91 34.31
CA LEU A 249 2.34 3.53 33.84
C LEU A 249 3.09 3.30 32.51
N ALA A 250 3.01 4.26 31.58
CA ALA A 250 3.71 4.18 30.31
C ALA A 250 5.24 4.13 30.52
N ARG A 251 5.78 4.81 31.54
CA ARG A 251 7.24 4.81 31.83
C ARG A 251 7.78 3.41 32.18
N MET A 252 6.95 2.55 32.76
CA MET A 252 7.35 1.19 33.15
C MET A 252 7.44 0.24 31.96
N VAL A 253 6.72 0.53 30.87
CA VAL A 253 6.63 -0.33 29.69
C VAL A 253 7.48 0.22 28.55
N ARG A 254 8.27 -0.64 27.89
CA ARG A 254 9.08 -0.27 26.73
C ARG A 254 8.36 -0.65 25.43
N PRO A 255 8.38 0.20 24.38
CA PRO A 255 7.84 -0.16 23.07
C PRO A 255 8.49 -1.41 22.49
N ARG A 256 7.68 -2.26 21.85
CA ARG A 256 8.10 -3.55 21.28
C ARG A 256 7.87 -3.61 19.76
N PRO A 257 8.58 -2.78 18.96
CA PRO A 257 8.38 -2.69 17.52
C PRO A 257 8.58 -4.03 16.79
N ARG A 258 9.42 -4.92 17.33
CA ARG A 258 9.65 -6.25 16.75
C ARG A 258 8.41 -7.15 16.82
N ILE A 259 7.63 -7.08 17.90
CA ILE A 259 6.42 -7.89 18.04
C ILE A 259 5.35 -7.38 17.06
N VAL A 260 5.17 -6.06 17.00
CA VAL A 260 4.25 -5.43 16.03
C VAL A 260 4.60 -5.85 14.59
N ARG A 261 5.90 -5.81 14.24
CA ARG A 261 6.39 -6.29 12.95
C ARG A 261 6.01 -7.74 12.69
N TRP A 262 6.26 -8.64 13.64
CA TRP A 262 5.96 -10.05 13.47
C TRP A 262 4.46 -10.30 13.31
N CYS A 263 3.60 -9.66 14.11
CA CYS A 263 2.15 -9.76 13.93
C CYS A 263 1.72 -9.31 12.52
N LEU A 264 2.23 -8.17 12.04
CA LEU A 264 1.90 -7.70 10.68
C LEU A 264 2.43 -8.61 9.57
N LEU A 265 3.61 -9.21 9.75
CA LEU A 265 4.14 -10.21 8.82
C LEU A 265 3.32 -11.51 8.84
N LEU A 266 2.83 -11.95 10.01
CA LEU A 266 1.94 -13.10 10.11
C LEU A 266 0.59 -12.82 9.43
N VAL A 267 0.04 -11.61 9.58
CA VAL A 267 -1.15 -11.18 8.83
C VAL A 267 -0.87 -11.17 7.32
N ALA A 268 0.27 -10.66 6.89
CA ALA A 268 0.66 -10.67 5.48
C ALA A 268 0.75 -12.09 4.90
N VAL A 269 1.41 -13.00 5.62
CA VAL A 269 1.49 -14.42 5.24
C VAL A 269 0.12 -15.07 5.22
N ALA A 270 -0.73 -14.79 6.21
CA ALA A 270 -2.09 -15.29 6.26
C ALA A 270 -2.93 -14.81 5.05
N ILE A 271 -2.88 -13.53 4.70
CA ILE A 271 -3.61 -12.99 3.54
C ILE A 271 -3.12 -13.63 2.23
N ILE A 272 -1.80 -13.83 2.07
CA ILE A 272 -1.26 -14.58 0.93
C ILE A 272 -1.80 -16.01 0.92
N GLY A 273 -1.79 -16.69 2.07
CA GLY A 273 -2.30 -18.05 2.22
C GLY A 273 -3.78 -18.17 1.87
N ILE A 274 -4.62 -17.21 2.29
CA ILE A 274 -6.06 -17.15 1.95
C ILE A 274 -6.24 -17.06 0.43
N GLY A 275 -5.46 -16.23 -0.27
CA GLY A 275 -5.52 -16.12 -1.73
C GLY A 275 -4.93 -17.32 -2.49
N MET A 276 -3.94 -18.01 -1.92
CA MET A 276 -3.31 -19.19 -2.54
C MET A 276 -4.08 -20.49 -2.30
N VAL A 277 -4.85 -20.56 -1.20
CA VAL A 277 -5.63 -21.73 -0.82
C VAL A 277 -7.11 -21.33 -0.77
N PRO A 278 -7.81 -21.37 -1.92
CA PRO A 278 -9.25 -21.15 -1.98
C PRO A 278 -10.00 -22.10 -1.05
N TYR A 279 -11.13 -21.63 -0.53
CA TYR A 279 -11.95 -22.38 0.42
C TYR A 279 -12.37 -23.77 -0.10
N ASN A 280 -12.71 -23.86 -1.39
CA ASN A 280 -13.12 -25.11 -2.03
C ASN A 280 -11.97 -26.09 -2.31
N LEU A 281 -10.70 -25.64 -2.21
CA LEU A 281 -9.52 -26.50 -2.37
C LEU A 281 -9.15 -27.18 -1.05
N SER A 282 -9.17 -26.43 0.06
CA SER A 282 -8.92 -26.98 1.40
C SER A 282 -9.59 -26.09 2.46
N ILE A 283 -10.67 -26.59 3.05
CA ILE A 283 -11.41 -25.90 4.12
C ILE A 283 -10.50 -25.67 5.33
N GLU A 284 -9.75 -26.71 5.73
CA GLU A 284 -8.84 -26.65 6.88
C GLU A 284 -7.69 -25.67 6.64
N GLY A 285 -7.04 -25.74 5.46
CA GLY A 285 -5.94 -24.85 5.10
C GLY A 285 -6.37 -23.39 5.04
N HIS A 286 -7.50 -23.11 4.37
CA HIS A 286 -8.07 -21.77 4.31
C HIS A 286 -8.40 -21.23 5.71
N SER A 287 -9.09 -22.03 6.53
CA SER A 287 -9.47 -21.66 7.89
C SER A 287 -8.27 -21.40 8.79
N ALA A 288 -7.19 -22.18 8.65
CA ALA A 288 -5.95 -21.98 9.41
C ALA A 288 -5.30 -20.62 9.12
N PHE A 289 -5.29 -20.17 7.85
CA PHE A 289 -4.80 -18.84 7.51
C PHE A 289 -5.71 -17.72 8.03
N VAL A 290 -7.03 -17.87 7.93
CA VAL A 290 -7.98 -16.90 8.52
C VAL A 290 -7.77 -16.77 10.04
N GLN A 291 -7.58 -17.89 10.74
CA GLN A 291 -7.27 -17.90 12.17
C GLN A 291 -5.91 -17.23 12.47
N LEU A 292 -4.88 -17.49 11.67
CA LEU A 292 -3.57 -16.86 11.83
C LEU A 292 -3.64 -15.33 11.71
N ALA A 293 -4.38 -14.82 10.71
CA ALA A 293 -4.63 -13.38 10.57
C ALA A 293 -5.38 -12.84 11.80
N SER A 294 -6.44 -13.53 12.22
CA SER A 294 -7.30 -13.12 13.33
C SER A 294 -6.54 -13.04 14.66
N ILE A 295 -5.80 -14.10 15.03
CA ILE A 295 -5.00 -14.13 16.26
C ILE A 295 -3.95 -13.01 16.25
N SER A 296 -3.26 -12.83 15.11
CA SER A 296 -2.25 -11.78 14.98
C SER A 296 -2.83 -10.38 15.14
N MET A 297 -4.03 -10.13 14.60
CA MET A 297 -4.74 -8.86 14.75
C MET A 297 -5.26 -8.64 16.18
N ILE A 298 -5.79 -9.68 16.84
CA ILE A 298 -6.22 -9.60 18.24
C ILE A 298 -5.05 -9.22 19.14
N ILE A 299 -3.87 -9.82 18.94
CA ILE A 299 -2.64 -9.48 19.67
C ILE A 299 -2.28 -8.00 19.46
N LEU A 300 -2.39 -7.48 18.23
CA LEU A 300 -2.12 -6.08 17.93
C LEU A 300 -3.11 -5.13 18.62
N LEU A 301 -4.40 -5.44 18.54
CA LEU A 301 -5.48 -4.60 19.09
C LEU A 301 -5.46 -4.57 20.62
N LEU A 302 -5.45 -5.75 21.26
CA LEU A 302 -5.42 -5.84 22.73
C LEU A 302 -4.07 -5.39 23.29
N GLY A 303 -2.99 -5.64 22.55
CA GLY A 303 -1.62 -5.37 22.97
C GLY A 303 -1.20 -3.90 22.87
N THR A 304 -2.03 -2.97 22.36
CA THR A 304 -1.54 -1.61 22.06
C THR A 304 -0.90 -0.88 23.26
N VAL A 305 -1.47 -0.97 24.46
CA VAL A 305 -0.89 -0.36 25.68
C VAL A 305 0.50 -0.91 26.00
N VAL A 306 0.75 -2.18 25.67
CA VAL A 306 2.00 -2.88 25.97
C VAL A 306 3.02 -2.78 24.83
N LEU A 307 2.54 -2.87 23.58
CA LEU A 307 3.36 -2.89 22.37
C LEU A 307 3.77 -1.48 21.94
N LEU A 308 2.88 -0.51 22.14
CA LEU A 308 2.99 0.88 21.71
C LEU A 308 2.74 1.85 22.89
N PRO A 309 3.44 1.66 24.04
CA PRO A 309 3.28 2.56 25.16
C PRO A 309 3.71 3.97 24.72
N GLY A 310 2.94 5.00 25.09
CA GLY A 310 3.17 6.39 24.71
C GLY A 310 2.43 6.87 23.47
N TYR A 311 1.56 6.05 22.87
CA TYR A 311 0.52 6.52 21.96
C TYR A 311 -0.57 7.29 22.73
N PRO A 312 -1.38 8.14 22.07
CA PRO A 312 -2.45 8.87 22.75
C PRO A 312 -3.47 7.92 23.39
N ALA A 313 -4.03 8.25 24.55
CA ALA A 313 -5.01 7.40 25.24
C ALA A 313 -6.22 7.05 24.34
N VAL A 314 -6.66 8.00 23.52
CA VAL A 314 -7.75 7.82 22.55
C VAL A 314 -7.42 6.73 21.50
N PHE A 315 -6.15 6.57 21.13
CA PHE A 315 -5.74 5.49 20.22
C PHE A 315 -5.88 4.11 20.87
N HIS A 316 -5.53 3.98 22.16
CA HIS A 316 -5.74 2.75 22.92
C HIS A 316 -7.23 2.44 23.08
N LEU A 317 -8.04 3.45 23.41
CA LEU A 317 -9.49 3.33 23.48
C LEU A 317 -10.07 2.83 22.15
N LEU A 318 -9.70 3.45 21.03
CA LEU A 318 -10.12 3.03 19.69
C LEU A 318 -9.78 1.55 19.42
N SER A 319 -8.62 1.09 19.87
CA SER A 319 -8.18 -0.31 19.70
C SER A 319 -9.08 -1.28 20.47
N TYR A 320 -9.45 -0.94 21.71
CA TYR A 320 -10.37 -1.74 22.50
C TYR A 320 -11.82 -1.65 21.99
N THR A 321 -12.24 -0.48 21.50
CA THR A 321 -13.52 -0.32 20.81
C THR A 321 -13.58 -1.16 19.55
N ALA A 322 -12.50 -1.26 18.77
CA ALA A 322 -12.43 -2.13 17.60
C ALA A 322 -12.60 -3.62 17.97
N VAL A 323 -12.00 -4.07 19.07
CA VAL A 323 -12.23 -5.44 19.59
C VAL A 323 -13.68 -5.63 19.99
N GLY A 324 -14.27 -4.67 20.72
CA GLY A 324 -15.69 -4.71 21.08
C GLY A 324 -16.60 -4.73 19.86
N ALA A 325 -16.30 -3.93 18.83
CA ALA A 325 -17.04 -3.90 17.58
C ALA A 325 -16.95 -5.23 16.81
N ILE A 326 -15.77 -5.86 16.77
CA ILE A 326 -15.60 -7.21 16.19
C ILE A 326 -16.41 -8.24 16.98
N TRP A 327 -16.41 -8.16 18.31
CA TRP A 327 -17.19 -9.06 19.16
C TRP A 327 -18.70 -8.88 18.94
N VAL A 328 -19.19 -7.64 18.87
CA VAL A 328 -20.59 -7.35 18.53
C VAL A 328 -20.92 -7.85 17.13
N ALA A 329 -20.03 -7.66 16.15
CA ALA A 329 -20.22 -8.16 14.80
C ALA A 329 -20.30 -9.70 14.76
N PHE A 330 -19.56 -10.38 15.62
CA PHE A 330 -19.65 -11.84 15.78
C PHE A 330 -21.00 -12.26 16.35
N LEU A 331 -21.48 -11.62 17.43
CA LEU A 331 -22.80 -11.91 18.02
C LEU A 331 -23.97 -11.66 17.05
N LEU A 332 -23.86 -10.59 16.24
CA LEU A 332 -24.84 -10.28 15.19
C LEU A 332 -24.96 -11.40 14.16
N TRP A 333 -23.85 -12.10 13.86
CA TRP A 333 -23.85 -13.23 12.95
C TRP A 333 -24.32 -14.52 13.61
N THR A 334 -23.80 -14.87 14.79
CA THR A 334 -24.08 -16.17 15.42
C THR A 334 -25.38 -16.16 16.22
N GLU A 335 -25.43 -15.40 17.31
CA GLU A 335 -26.53 -15.45 18.29
C GLU A 335 -27.81 -14.81 17.74
N TRP A 336 -27.68 -13.71 17.01
CA TRP A 336 -28.82 -12.92 16.54
C TRP A 336 -29.21 -13.20 15.10
N SER A 337 -28.40 -13.94 14.35
CA SER A 337 -28.66 -14.28 12.93
C SER A 337 -29.08 -13.07 12.08
N TYR A 338 -28.56 -11.88 12.40
CA TYR A 338 -28.97 -10.61 11.79
C TYR A 338 -28.44 -10.47 10.36
N TYR A 339 -27.22 -10.97 10.12
CA TYR A 339 -26.64 -11.14 8.79
C TYR A 339 -25.86 -12.46 8.72
N ASN A 340 -25.46 -12.85 7.52
CA ASN A 340 -24.69 -14.06 7.26
C ASN A 340 -23.17 -13.87 7.46
N LEU A 341 -22.40 -14.93 7.22
CA LEU A 341 -20.95 -14.93 7.39
C LEU A 341 -20.24 -13.89 6.51
N THR A 342 -20.69 -13.67 5.27
CA THR A 342 -20.17 -12.59 4.42
C THR A 342 -20.29 -11.22 5.09
N GLY A 343 -21.46 -10.92 5.70
CA GLY A 343 -21.68 -9.68 6.44
C GLY A 343 -20.73 -9.50 7.62
N PHE A 344 -20.46 -10.58 8.35
CA PHE A 344 -19.46 -10.60 9.42
C PHE A 344 -18.05 -10.30 8.89
N GLU A 345 -17.62 -11.02 7.86
CA GLU A 345 -16.27 -10.88 7.29
C GLU A 345 -16.03 -9.47 6.72
N LEU A 346 -17.00 -8.90 6.01
CA LEU A 346 -16.94 -7.52 5.53
C LEU A 346 -16.84 -6.50 6.67
N SER A 347 -17.59 -6.72 7.75
CA SER A 347 -17.54 -5.85 8.94
C SER A 347 -16.16 -5.91 9.60
N VAL A 348 -15.60 -7.12 9.78
CA VAL A 348 -14.26 -7.31 10.32
C VAL A 348 -13.22 -6.63 9.45
N VAL A 349 -13.26 -6.83 8.13
CA VAL A 349 -12.34 -6.17 7.19
C VAL A 349 -12.43 -4.65 7.32
N ALA A 350 -13.63 -4.07 7.32
CA ALA A 350 -13.83 -2.63 7.45
C ALA A 350 -13.28 -2.05 8.77
N ILE A 351 -13.53 -2.73 9.90
CA ILE A 351 -13.03 -2.34 11.23
C ILE A 351 -11.51 -2.39 11.26
N LEU A 352 -10.91 -3.49 10.80
CA LEU A 352 -9.46 -3.69 10.83
C LEU A 352 -8.73 -2.69 9.92
N PHE A 353 -9.25 -2.42 8.72
CA PHE A 353 -8.67 -1.40 7.82
C PHE A 353 -8.77 0.01 8.41
N SER A 354 -9.90 0.34 9.02
CA SER A 354 -10.08 1.62 9.71
C SER A 354 -9.06 1.78 10.85
N TRP A 355 -8.86 0.74 11.65
CA TRP A 355 -7.87 0.75 12.72
C TRP A 355 -6.43 0.88 12.20
N ILE A 356 -6.05 0.12 11.18
CA ILE A 356 -4.71 0.21 10.56
C ILE A 356 -4.46 1.62 10.02
N SER A 357 -5.44 2.23 9.36
CA SER A 357 -5.35 3.61 8.84
C SER A 357 -5.08 4.63 9.96
N VAL A 358 -5.84 4.58 11.06
CA VAL A 358 -5.64 5.48 12.20
C VAL A 358 -4.30 5.21 12.89
N PHE A 359 -3.91 3.95 13.03
CA PHE A 359 -2.62 3.56 13.59
C PHE A 359 -1.45 4.19 12.81
N ILE A 360 -1.52 4.19 11.49
CA ILE A 360 -0.46 4.72 10.63
C ILE A 360 -0.43 6.24 10.67
N ARG A 361 -1.58 6.90 10.55
CA ARG A 361 -1.67 8.37 10.67
C ARG A 361 -1.14 8.85 12.00
N THR A 362 -1.49 8.16 13.10
CA THR A 362 -0.97 8.46 14.44
C THR A 362 0.55 8.28 14.51
N THR A 363 1.07 7.20 13.90
CA THR A 363 2.52 6.93 13.84
C THR A 363 3.27 7.98 13.02
N SER A 364 2.69 8.39 11.88
CA SER A 364 3.22 9.44 10.99
C SER A 364 3.28 10.78 11.72
N ALA A 365 2.18 11.22 12.34
CA ALA A 365 2.12 12.44 13.14
C ALA A 365 3.18 12.46 14.26
N MET A 366 3.29 11.35 15.00
CA MET A 366 4.32 11.22 16.05
C MET A 366 5.77 11.24 15.52
N THR A 367 5.97 10.82 14.28
CA THR A 367 7.30 10.83 13.65
C THR A 367 7.63 12.22 13.10
N GLN A 368 6.63 12.98 12.64
CA GLN A 368 6.78 14.35 12.14
C GLN A 368 7.02 15.36 13.27
N ASP A 369 6.29 15.25 14.39
CA ASP A 369 6.50 16.11 15.57
C ASP A 369 7.94 16.07 16.12
N ARG A 370 8.67 14.99 15.83
CA ARG A 370 10.09 14.89 16.15
C ARG A 370 10.98 15.75 15.25
N LEU A 371 10.64 15.86 13.96
CA LEU A 371 11.46 16.56 12.97
C LEU A 371 11.38 18.07 13.13
N THR A 372 10.31 18.59 13.72
CA THR A 372 10.16 20.00 14.06
C THR A 372 10.85 20.25 15.41
N PRO A 373 12.04 20.88 15.46
CA PRO A 373 12.57 21.34 16.74
C PRO A 373 11.55 22.31 17.34
N ARG A 374 11.27 22.17 18.63
CA ARG A 374 10.50 23.18 19.37
C ARG A 374 11.27 24.50 19.26
N THR A 375 10.88 25.35 18.32
CA THR A 375 11.19 26.78 18.33
C THR A 375 10.33 27.47 19.39
N THR A 376 10.36 26.96 20.62
CA THR A 376 9.81 27.66 21.78
C THR A 376 10.90 28.55 22.37
N HIS A 377 11.34 29.51 21.56
CA HIS A 377 11.64 30.83 22.09
C HIS A 377 10.69 31.75 21.34
N SER A 378 9.61 32.14 22.04
CA SER A 378 8.83 33.29 21.60
C SER A 378 9.80 34.46 21.41
N PRO A 379 9.66 35.29 20.36
CA PRO A 379 10.44 36.51 20.20
C PRO A 379 10.42 37.42 21.45
N SER A 380 9.40 37.27 22.31
CA SER A 380 9.27 37.99 23.57
C SER A 380 10.24 37.57 24.69
N GLU A 381 10.85 36.38 24.64
CA GLU A 381 11.83 35.95 25.65
C GLU A 381 13.25 36.44 25.36
N VAL A 382 13.59 36.62 24.08
CA VAL A 382 14.90 37.16 23.67
C VAL A 382 15.01 38.64 24.08
N VAL A 383 13.93 39.42 23.97
CA VAL A 383 13.91 40.85 24.33
C VAL A 383 14.02 41.09 25.84
N LYS A 384 13.61 40.13 26.70
CA LYS A 384 13.82 40.25 28.16
C LYS A 384 15.28 40.01 28.57
N LYS A 385 16.04 39.20 27.81
CA LYS A 385 17.47 38.98 28.09
C LYS A 385 18.38 40.12 27.61
N THR A 386 17.95 40.92 26.64
CA THR A 386 18.74 42.06 26.13
C THR A 386 18.56 43.35 26.94
N LYS A 387 17.62 43.42 27.89
CA LYS A 387 17.41 44.59 28.76
C LYS A 387 18.03 44.48 30.16
N SER A 388 18.84 43.44 30.41
CA SER A 388 19.48 43.19 31.71
C SER A 388 21.01 43.25 31.67
N TYR A 389 21.59 43.91 30.68
CA TYR A 389 23.01 44.25 30.63
C TYR A 389 23.20 45.73 30.37
#